data_AF-A0A925X9N2-F1
#
_entry.id   AF-A0A925X9N2-F1
#
_cell.length_a   1.000
_cell.length_b   1.000
_cell.length_c   1.000
_cell.angle_alpha   90.00
_cell.angle_beta   90.00
_cell.angle_gamma   90.00
#
_symmetry.space_group_name_H-M   'P 1'
#
loop_
_entity.id
_entity.type
_entity.pdbx_description
1 polymer ?
#
loop_
_entity_poly.entity_id
_entity_poly.type
_entity_poly.pdbx_seq_one_letter_code
_entity_poly.pdbx_strand_id
1 'polypeptide(L)'
;MTLIKSISGIRGTIGGKTGENLTPLDIVKFTSAFGTWAKQNSENHKVIVGRDARISGEMCSQLVSATLQALGIDVLDIGLSTTPTVEIAVVEENAAGGIILSASHNHKTKKTQSPMKSKPPTSSKKQPVIVKDLSTKKNPKGGASINFSRRNI
;
A
#
# COMPACT_ATOMS: atom_id res chain seq x y z
N MET A 1 1.31 13.35 -10.90
CA MET A 1 0.67 13.94 -9.70
C MET A 1 1.72 14.09 -8.63
N THR A 2 1.68 15.18 -7.88
CA THR A 2 2.49 15.38 -6.68
C THR A 2 2.21 14.28 -5.64
N LEU A 3 3.22 13.92 -4.86
CA LEU A 3 3.11 13.00 -3.72
C LEU A 3 2.18 13.59 -2.65
N ILE A 4 1.10 12.89 -2.35
CA ILE A 4 0.11 13.24 -1.33
C ILE A 4 0.27 12.27 -0.16
N LYS A 5 0.39 12.81 1.05
CA LYS A 5 0.46 12.05 2.30
C LYS A 5 -0.80 12.37 3.09
N SER A 6 -1.53 11.34 3.51
CA SER A 6 -2.79 11.51 4.23
C SER A 6 -3.05 10.33 5.15
N ILE A 7 -4.03 10.46 6.04
CA ILE A 7 -4.56 9.36 6.85
C ILE A 7 -5.07 8.18 6.00
N SER A 8 -5.43 8.43 4.74
CA SER A 8 -5.93 7.41 3.82
C SER A 8 -4.81 6.67 3.07
N GLY A 9 -3.56 6.97 3.40
CA GLY A 9 -2.37 6.43 2.76
C GLY A 9 -1.59 7.44 1.94
N ILE A 10 -0.54 6.93 1.30
CA ILE A 10 0.43 7.70 0.52
C ILE A 10 0.17 7.51 -0.96
N ARG A 11 -0.13 8.59 -1.68
CA ARG A 11 -0.50 8.59 -3.10
C ARG A 11 0.56 9.30 -3.91
N GLY A 12 1.04 8.66 -4.95
CA GLY A 12 1.89 9.34 -5.91
C GLY A 12 2.04 8.57 -7.20
N THR A 13 2.56 9.27 -8.20
CA THR A 13 2.94 8.67 -9.46
C THR A 13 4.28 7.96 -9.32
N ILE A 14 4.42 6.77 -9.92
CA ILE A 14 5.71 6.06 -9.94
C ILE A 14 6.77 6.83 -10.74
N GLY A 15 7.95 7.00 -10.12
CA GLY A 15 9.13 7.65 -10.70
C GLY A 15 9.11 9.18 -10.57
N GLY A 16 10.07 9.86 -11.20
CA GLY A 16 10.27 11.31 -11.02
C GLY A 16 11.22 11.64 -9.86
N LYS A 17 11.17 12.87 -9.35
CA LYS A 17 12.00 13.31 -8.22
C LYS A 17 11.48 12.75 -6.89
N THR A 18 12.40 12.30 -6.05
CA THR A 18 12.13 11.83 -4.67
C THR A 18 11.45 12.92 -3.86
N GLY A 19 10.48 12.55 -3.02
CA GLY A 19 9.72 13.49 -2.18
C GLY A 19 8.64 14.29 -2.92
N GLU A 20 8.74 14.44 -4.24
CA GLU A 20 7.71 15.06 -5.08
C GLU A 20 6.79 14.03 -5.76
N ASN A 21 7.25 12.79 -5.92
CA ASN A 21 6.51 11.67 -6.51
C ASN A 21 6.68 10.41 -5.65
N LEU A 22 6.08 9.29 -6.05
CA LEU A 22 6.28 8.01 -5.38
C LEU A 22 7.45 7.27 -6.04
N THR A 23 8.67 7.56 -5.60
CA THR A 23 9.88 6.88 -6.08
C THR A 23 10.14 5.59 -5.29
N PRO A 24 11.00 4.68 -5.77
CA PRO A 24 11.45 3.53 -4.99
C PRO A 24 12.01 3.91 -3.62
N LEU A 25 12.77 5.01 -3.53
CA LEU A 25 13.31 5.51 -2.26
C LEU A 25 12.20 5.98 -1.32
N ASP A 26 11.15 6.61 -1.86
CA ASP A 26 9.98 7.00 -1.06
C ASP A 26 9.24 5.76 -0.54
N ILE A 27 9.04 4.74 -1.37
CA ILE A 27 8.41 3.48 -0.97
C ILE A 27 9.19 2.82 0.17
N VAL A 28 10.52 2.67 0.02
CA VAL A 28 11.38 2.11 1.07
C VAL A 28 11.28 2.94 2.33
N LYS A 29 11.41 4.28 2.25
CA LYS A 29 11.33 5.17 3.41
C LYS A 29 10.02 5.02 4.19
N PHE A 30 8.88 5.01 3.50
CA PHE A 30 7.59 4.87 4.15
C PHE A 30 7.36 3.46 4.69
N THR A 31 7.81 2.44 3.96
CA THR A 31 7.72 1.05 4.41
C THR A 31 8.58 0.82 5.64
N SER A 32 9.79 1.36 5.70
CA SER A 32 10.66 1.23 6.87
C SER A 32 10.07 1.92 8.10
N ALA A 33 9.43 3.08 7.92
CA ALA A 33 8.74 3.77 8.99
C ALA A 33 7.55 2.94 9.52
N PHE A 34 6.72 2.39 8.61
CA PHE A 34 5.63 1.49 8.97
C PHE A 34 6.14 0.23 9.69
N GLY A 35 7.15 -0.44 9.15
CA GLY A 35 7.71 -1.66 9.73
C GLY A 35 8.28 -1.44 11.13
N THR A 36 8.98 -0.32 11.33
CA THR A 36 9.50 0.05 12.66
C THR A 36 8.36 0.28 13.65
N TRP A 37 7.30 0.98 13.24
CA TRP A 37 6.11 1.17 14.05
C TRP A 37 5.43 -0.17 14.38
N ALA A 38 5.27 -1.06 13.39
CA ALA A 38 4.64 -2.37 13.58
C ALA A 38 5.38 -3.22 14.62
N LYS A 39 6.73 -3.25 14.57
CA LYS A 39 7.55 -3.95 15.58
C LYS A 39 7.42 -3.37 16.98
N GLN A 40 7.26 -2.06 17.11
CA GLN A 40 7.12 -1.41 18.42
C GLN A 40 5.73 -1.61 19.05
N ASN A 41 4.71 -1.90 18.24
CA ASN A 41 3.31 -1.95 18.69
C ASN A 41 2.73 -3.37 18.72
N SER A 42 3.48 -4.38 18.29
CA SER A 42 3.06 -5.78 18.27
C SER A 42 4.22 -6.71 18.62
N GLU A 43 3.95 -7.70 19.47
CA GLU A 43 4.87 -8.81 19.75
C GLU A 43 4.97 -9.78 18.57
N ASN A 44 3.91 -9.87 17.75
CA ASN A 44 3.95 -10.61 16.50
C ASN A 44 4.55 -9.72 15.40
N HIS A 45 5.67 -10.12 14.82
CA HIS A 45 6.36 -9.38 13.77
C HIS A 45 5.93 -9.81 12.36
N LYS A 46 4.65 -10.13 12.15
CA LYS A 46 4.07 -10.48 10.85
C LYS A 46 3.33 -9.28 10.24
N VAL A 47 3.51 -9.05 8.94
CA VAL A 47 2.76 -8.04 8.15
C VAL A 47 2.18 -8.70 6.90
N ILE A 48 0.91 -8.39 6.62
CA ILE A 48 0.23 -8.83 5.39
C ILE A 48 0.43 -7.81 4.28
N VAL A 49 0.80 -8.25 3.09
CA VAL A 49 0.93 -7.40 1.90
C VAL A 49 -0.03 -7.87 0.82
N GLY A 50 -0.73 -6.94 0.18
CA GLY A 50 -1.57 -7.23 -0.97
C GLY A 50 -1.55 -6.10 -1.99
N ARG A 51 -2.00 -6.37 -3.22
CA ARG A 51 -2.01 -5.38 -4.31
C ARG A 51 -3.19 -5.51 -5.24
N ASP A 52 -3.53 -4.40 -5.91
CA ASP A 52 -4.44 -4.42 -7.05
C ASP A 52 -3.74 -4.85 -8.36
N ALA A 53 -4.49 -4.86 -9.46
CA ALA A 53 -4.04 -5.33 -10.77
C ALA A 53 -3.13 -4.34 -11.54
N ARG A 54 -2.63 -3.27 -10.91
CA ARG A 54 -1.73 -2.34 -11.58
C ARG A 54 -0.37 -2.97 -11.85
N ILE A 55 0.16 -2.68 -13.04
CA ILE A 55 1.48 -3.16 -13.49
C ILE A 55 2.59 -2.73 -12.51
N SER A 56 2.50 -1.51 -11.97
CA SER A 56 3.45 -1.03 -10.97
C SER A 56 3.30 -1.69 -9.60
N GLY A 57 2.18 -2.38 -9.35
CA GLY A 57 1.90 -3.02 -8.06
C GLY A 57 2.89 -4.12 -7.73
N GLU A 58 3.33 -4.90 -8.72
CA GLU A 58 4.30 -5.98 -8.53
C GLU A 58 5.65 -5.46 -8.02
N MET A 59 6.22 -4.46 -8.72
CA MET A 59 7.48 -3.81 -8.31
C MET A 59 7.36 -3.16 -6.93
N CYS A 60 6.24 -2.49 -6.65
CA CYS A 60 6.00 -1.93 -5.32
C CYS A 60 5.89 -3.02 -4.24
N SER A 61 5.24 -4.15 -4.52
CA SER A 61 5.09 -5.27 -3.56
C SER A 61 6.44 -5.86 -3.20
N GLN A 62 7.31 -6.04 -4.19
CA GLN A 62 8.66 -6.54 -3.98
C GLN A 62 9.50 -5.58 -3.13
N LEU A 63 9.44 -4.27 -3.42
CA LEU A 63 10.14 -3.26 -2.61
C LEU A 63 9.63 -3.23 -1.17
N VAL A 64 8.31 -3.28 -0.97
CA VAL A 64 7.69 -3.30 0.35
C VAL A 64 8.13 -4.54 1.12
N SER A 65 7.96 -5.72 0.53
CA SER A 65 8.28 -7.00 1.15
C SER A 65 9.76 -7.10 1.52
N ALA A 66 10.65 -6.75 0.59
CA ALA A 66 12.10 -6.76 0.85
C ALA A 66 12.49 -5.79 1.98
N THR A 67 11.87 -4.60 2.03
CA THR A 67 12.14 -3.61 3.08
C THR A 67 11.69 -4.11 4.45
N LEU A 68 10.51 -4.72 4.55
CA LEU A 68 10.00 -5.29 5.79
C LEU A 68 10.85 -6.48 6.26
N GLN A 69 11.20 -7.38 5.34
CA GLN A 69 12.09 -8.51 5.63
C GLN A 69 13.47 -8.04 6.12
N ALA A 70 14.02 -6.98 5.55
CA ALA A 70 15.28 -6.37 6.01
C ALA A 70 15.19 -5.80 7.44
N LEU A 71 13.99 -5.47 7.93
CA LEU A 71 13.75 -5.07 9.32
C LEU A 71 13.51 -6.26 10.27
N GLY A 72 13.57 -7.50 9.76
CA GLY A 72 13.28 -8.73 10.48
C GLY A 72 11.78 -8.94 10.74
N ILE A 73 10.93 -8.48 9.81
CA ILE A 73 9.48 -8.68 9.84
C ILE A 73 9.14 -9.83 8.90
N ASP A 74 8.32 -10.76 9.38
CA ASP A 74 7.70 -11.81 8.57
C ASP A 74 6.65 -11.20 7.64
N VAL A 75 6.69 -11.56 6.36
CA VAL A 75 5.83 -10.95 5.34
C VAL A 75 5.03 -12.04 4.65
N LEU A 76 3.70 -11.94 4.75
CA LEU A 76 2.78 -12.74 3.96
C LEU A 76 2.22 -11.89 2.82
N ASP A 77 2.77 -12.05 1.62
CA ASP A 77 2.25 -11.43 0.40
C ASP A 77 1.12 -12.31 -0.18
N ILE A 78 -0.12 -11.80 -0.12
CA ILE A 78 -1.32 -12.47 -0.65
C ILE A 78 -1.62 -12.06 -2.11
N GLY A 79 -0.69 -11.37 -2.76
CA GLY A 79 -0.73 -11.05 -4.18
C GLY A 79 -1.92 -10.17 -4.58
N LEU A 80 -2.59 -10.55 -5.67
CA LEU A 80 -3.77 -9.86 -6.19
C LEU A 80 -4.94 -9.97 -5.22
N SER A 81 -5.22 -8.88 -4.52
CA SER A 81 -6.18 -8.84 -3.43
C SER A 81 -6.90 -7.50 -3.38
N THR A 82 -8.09 -7.50 -2.78
CA THR A 82 -8.84 -6.26 -2.52
C THR A 82 -8.54 -5.74 -1.11
N THR A 83 -8.88 -4.48 -0.84
CA THR A 83 -8.73 -3.89 0.50
C THR A 83 -9.37 -4.73 1.60
N PRO A 84 -10.65 -5.14 1.49
CA PRO A 84 -11.25 -5.97 2.54
C PRO A 84 -10.59 -7.35 2.67
N THR A 85 -10.01 -7.91 1.60
CA THR A 85 -9.25 -9.18 1.67
C THR A 85 -8.02 -9.05 2.57
N VAL A 86 -7.23 -7.97 2.40
CA VAL A 86 -6.06 -7.72 3.24
C VAL A 86 -6.48 -7.46 4.70
N GLU A 87 -7.57 -6.72 4.91
CA GLU A 87 -8.11 -6.45 6.25
C GLU A 87 -8.48 -7.73 7.01
N ILE A 88 -9.19 -8.65 6.34
CA ILE A 88 -9.57 -9.94 6.93
C ILE A 88 -8.32 -10.78 7.22
N ALA A 89 -7.39 -10.88 6.28
CA ALA A 89 -6.16 -11.66 6.44
C ALA A 89 -5.30 -11.16 7.61
N VAL A 90 -5.24 -9.85 7.86
CA VAL A 90 -4.52 -9.29 9.03
C VAL A 90 -5.08 -9.82 10.34
N VAL A 91 -6.41 -9.96 10.44
CA VAL A 91 -7.08 -10.48 11.65
C VAL A 91 -6.90 -11.99 11.76
N GLU A 92 -7.13 -12.73 10.68
CA GLU A 92 -7.01 -14.20 10.66
C GLU A 92 -5.59 -14.67 10.97
N GLU A 93 -4.58 -13.95 10.47
CA GLU A 93 -3.16 -14.26 10.70
C GLU A 93 -2.60 -13.65 11.99
N ASN A 94 -3.44 -12.94 12.76
CA ASN A 94 -3.06 -12.20 13.97
C ASN A 94 -1.81 -11.30 13.73
N ALA A 95 -1.75 -10.66 12.56
CA ALA A 95 -0.60 -9.86 12.13
C ALA A 95 -0.55 -8.49 12.83
N ALA A 96 0.64 -7.89 12.89
CA ALA A 96 0.84 -6.54 13.40
C ALA A 96 0.11 -5.47 12.57
N GLY A 97 -0.06 -5.76 11.27
CA GLY A 97 -0.80 -4.90 10.37
C GLY A 97 -0.73 -5.37 8.93
N GLY A 98 -1.29 -4.54 8.04
CA GLY A 98 -1.34 -4.81 6.60
C GLY A 98 -0.96 -3.60 5.76
N ILE A 99 -0.32 -3.86 4.62
CA ILE A 99 -0.10 -2.91 3.54
C ILE A 99 -0.89 -3.36 2.32
N ILE A 100 -1.76 -2.49 1.80
CA ILE A 100 -2.33 -2.69 0.47
C ILE A 100 -1.83 -1.64 -0.52
N LEU A 101 -1.36 -2.13 -1.67
CA LEU A 101 -0.94 -1.35 -2.83
C LEU A 101 -2.10 -1.23 -3.82
N SER A 102 -2.80 -0.10 -3.80
CA SER A 102 -3.91 0.12 -4.73
C SER A 102 -4.01 1.57 -5.15
N ALA A 103 -4.58 1.90 -6.29
CA ALA A 103 -5.15 3.25 -6.44
C ALA A 103 -6.64 3.16 -6.70
N SER A 104 -7.36 3.02 -5.59
CA SER A 104 -8.80 3.30 -5.41
C SER A 104 -9.23 4.42 -6.34
N HIS A 105 -10.38 4.24 -7.02
CA HIS A 105 -11.02 5.11 -8.01
C HIS A 105 -10.36 6.48 -8.22
N ASN A 106 -9.14 6.49 -8.77
CA ASN A 106 -8.67 7.63 -9.53
C ASN A 106 -9.51 7.51 -10.80
N HIS A 107 -10.64 8.20 -10.86
CA HIS A 107 -11.50 8.20 -12.02
C HIS A 107 -10.58 8.36 -13.23
N LYS A 108 -10.61 7.37 -14.15
CA LYS A 108 -10.34 7.69 -15.54
C LYS A 108 -11.23 8.90 -15.77
N THR A 109 -10.64 10.06 -16.00
CA THR A 109 -11.37 11.23 -16.50
C THR A 109 -12.29 10.66 -17.57
N LYS A 110 -13.60 10.76 -17.38
CA LYS A 110 -14.58 10.31 -18.36
C LYS A 110 -14.25 11.05 -19.65
N LYS A 111 -13.44 10.45 -20.53
CA LYS A 111 -13.51 10.75 -21.94
C LYS A 111 -14.81 10.07 -22.37
N THR A 112 -15.85 10.88 -22.37
CA THR A 112 -17.06 10.68 -23.15
C THR A 112 -16.72 9.99 -24.47
N GLN A 113 -17.58 9.02 -24.82
CA GLN A 113 -17.50 8.20 -26.01
C GLN A 113 -17.11 9.02 -27.26
N SER A 114 -16.15 8.52 -28.02
CA SER A 114 -16.00 8.81 -29.45
C SER A 114 -15.31 7.62 -30.12
N PRO A 115 -15.74 7.23 -31.34
CA PRO A 115 -15.50 5.89 -31.90
C PRO A 115 -14.07 5.69 -32.40
N MET A 116 -13.72 4.41 -32.56
CA MET A 116 -12.45 3.85 -33.06
C MET A 116 -11.69 4.76 -34.05
N LYS A 117 -10.45 5.11 -33.67
CA LYS A 117 -9.30 5.16 -34.60
C LYS A 117 -8.08 4.54 -33.92
N SER A 118 -7.51 3.55 -34.59
CA SER A 118 -6.27 2.85 -34.25
C SER A 118 -5.12 3.85 -34.12
N LYS A 119 -4.50 3.91 -32.94
CA LYS A 119 -3.19 4.56 -32.74
C LYS A 119 -2.36 3.66 -31.83
N PRO A 120 -1.11 3.33 -32.17
CA PRO A 120 -0.30 2.44 -31.35
C PRO A 120 -0.07 3.09 -29.96
N PRO A 121 0.02 2.30 -28.88
CA PRO A 121 0.20 2.86 -27.54
C PRO A 121 1.65 3.32 -27.36
N THR A 122 1.94 4.57 -27.74
CA THR A 122 3.12 5.28 -27.28
C THR A 122 2.80 6.14 -26.06
N SER A 123 3.79 6.20 -25.15
CA SER A 123 3.89 6.94 -23.89
C SER A 123 3.42 6.23 -22.60
N SER A 124 4.41 6.02 -21.75
CA SER A 124 4.41 5.53 -20.37
C SER A 124 3.35 6.21 -19.48
N LYS A 125 2.21 5.53 -19.28
CA LYS A 125 1.15 6.00 -18.37
C LYS A 125 1.55 5.79 -16.92
N LYS A 126 2.12 6.84 -16.35
CA LYS A 126 2.31 7.11 -14.92
C LYS A 126 1.10 6.69 -14.06
N GLN A 127 1.25 5.64 -13.25
CA GLN A 127 0.16 5.06 -12.44
C GLN A 127 0.25 5.53 -10.97
N PRO A 128 -0.87 5.95 -10.36
CA PRO A 128 -0.93 6.22 -8.92
C PRO A 128 -0.91 4.90 -8.12
N VAL A 129 -0.23 4.89 -6.97
CA VAL A 129 -0.30 3.81 -5.96
C VAL A 129 -0.58 4.45 -4.60
N ILE A 130 -1.50 3.88 -3.83
CA ILE A 130 -1.81 4.15 -2.43
C ILE A 130 -1.14 3.06 -1.60
N VAL A 131 -0.33 3.44 -0.62
CA VAL A 131 0.07 2.56 0.48
C VAL A 131 -0.87 2.86 1.65
N LYS A 132 -1.78 1.94 1.98
CA LYS A 132 -2.64 2.03 3.17
C LYS A 132 -2.10 1.15 4.28
N ASP A 133 -1.95 1.74 5.45
CA ASP A 133 -1.64 1.05 6.71
C ASP A 133 -2.96 0.58 7.36
N LEU A 134 -3.00 -0.69 7.74
CA LEU A 134 -4.04 -1.29 8.57
C LEU A 134 -3.42 -1.72 9.90
N SER A 135 -3.66 -0.95 10.96
CA SER A 135 -3.19 -1.25 12.32
C SER A 135 -4.25 -2.03 13.10
N THR A 136 -3.82 -3.11 13.76
CA THR A 136 -4.63 -3.76 14.82
C THR A 136 -4.33 -3.07 16.16
N LYS A 137 -5.36 -2.70 16.94
CA LYS A 137 -5.19 -2.44 18.38
C LYS A 137 -5.65 -3.67 19.14
N LYS A 138 -4.86 -4.13 20.12
CA LYS A 138 -5.35 -5.07 21.15
C LYS A 138 -6.52 -4.40 21.89
N ASN A 139 -7.72 -4.96 21.76
CA ASN A 139 -8.85 -4.62 22.61
C ASN A 139 -8.62 -5.28 23.98
N PRO A 140 -8.73 -4.57 25.12
CA PRO A 140 -8.55 -5.16 26.45
C PRO A 140 -9.52 -6.31 26.79
N LYS A 141 -10.50 -6.61 25.93
CA LYS A 141 -11.46 -7.71 26.05
C LYS A 141 -11.23 -8.90 25.10
N GLY A 142 -10.05 -9.04 24.49
CA GLY A 142 -9.68 -10.24 23.72
C GLY A 142 -10.24 -10.35 22.29
N GLY A 143 -10.89 -9.31 21.76
CA GLY A 143 -11.29 -9.25 20.35
C GLY A 143 -10.38 -8.34 19.53
N ALA A 144 -9.75 -8.83 18.45
CA ALA A 144 -9.00 -7.97 17.55
C ALA A 144 -9.93 -6.91 16.93
N SER A 145 -9.58 -5.63 17.03
CA SER A 145 -10.31 -4.53 16.39
C SER A 145 -9.39 -3.80 15.43
N ILE A 146 -9.73 -3.81 14.14
CA ILE A 146 -9.04 -3.07 13.09
C ILE A 146 -9.42 -1.60 13.29
N ASN A 147 -8.45 -0.78 13.72
CA ASN A 147 -8.68 0.65 13.86
C ASN A 147 -8.00 1.37 12.70
N PHE A 148 -8.79 2.12 11.92
CA PHE A 148 -8.24 3.14 11.04
C PHE A 148 -7.44 4.11 11.90
N SER A 149 -6.12 4.14 11.76
CA SER A 149 -5.27 5.05 12.54
C SER A 149 -5.62 6.50 12.18
N ARG A 150 -6.54 7.10 12.95
CA ARG A 150 -6.71 8.54 13.09
C ARG A 150 -5.52 9.07 13.88
N ARG A 151 -4.31 9.06 13.32
CA ARG A 151 -3.18 9.76 13.93
C ARG A 151 -2.41 10.51 12.87
N ASN A 152 -2.19 11.78 13.17
CA ASN A 152 -1.44 12.73 12.37
C ASN A 152 -0.04 12.16 12.08
N ILE A 153 0.23 11.94 10.79
CA ILE A 153 1.57 11.87 10.21
C ILE A 153 1.91 13.28 9.73
#